data_AF-A0A318Z0M4-F1
#
_entry.id   AF-A0A318Z0M4-F1
#
_cell.length_a   1.000
_cell.length_b   1.000
_cell.length_c   1.000
_cell.angle_alpha   90.00
_cell.angle_beta   90.00
_cell.angle_gamma   90.00
#
_symmetry.space_group_name_H-M   'P 1'
#
loop_
_entity.id
_entity.type
_entity.pdbx_description
1 polymer ?
#
loop_
_entity_poly.entity_id
_entity_poly.type
_entity_poly.pdbx_seq_one_letter_code
_entity_poly.pdbx_strand_id
1 'polypeptide(L)'
;MVVISRFRSLWGIDPGPEQSEWRKKLVEFKAHGYAGIEIDFAFMTPEELQLLRKNCDEVGLEISILLFSAWPKYVGPRPRGLTPDAHLEFYRGQLRLATILKPVVINAQSGADYWSFDESVYFYQRALQVEKEEGFEGIVCHETHRNRSLFNPYSADYILQRVPELRITADISHWVVVCERLLDQGEEDREILDRVIPRVGHIHARMGTQQSSQCPEPLNPAFAPERQFFEELWLRIVKSRQQRDPNCRITWVPEYGPFPYHPIGTAHTYEELADSEGKRLQALFESAVAQS
;
A
#
# COMPACT_ATOMS: atom_id res chain seq x y z
N MET A 1 -19.52 -13.65 3.22
CA MET A 1 -18.30 -14.23 3.79
C MET A 1 -17.16 -13.35 3.37
N VAL A 2 -16.34 -12.87 4.32
CA VAL A 2 -15.20 -12.00 4.04
C VAL A 2 -14.14 -12.76 3.26
N VAL A 3 -13.58 -12.12 2.23
CA VAL A 3 -12.51 -12.68 1.40
C VAL A 3 -11.20 -11.97 1.68
N ILE A 4 -10.20 -12.71 2.15
CA ILE A 4 -8.82 -12.22 2.28
C ILE A 4 -8.06 -12.51 0.98
N SER A 5 -7.53 -11.48 0.34
CA SER A 5 -6.78 -11.62 -0.91
C SER A 5 -5.39 -11.03 -0.77
N ARG A 6 -4.39 -11.90 -0.77
CA ARG A 6 -2.98 -11.54 -0.74
C ARG A 6 -2.45 -11.29 -2.15
N PHE A 7 -1.78 -10.15 -2.32
CA PHE A 7 -1.13 -9.73 -3.57
C PHE A 7 0.39 -9.72 -3.37
N ARG A 8 1.14 -9.99 -4.43
CA ARG A 8 2.61 -9.92 -4.39
C ARG A 8 3.11 -8.70 -5.15
N SER A 9 3.85 -7.82 -4.46
CA SER A 9 4.49 -6.69 -5.14
C SER A 9 5.57 -7.16 -6.13
N LEU A 10 5.63 -6.53 -7.30
CA LEU A 10 6.72 -6.66 -8.27
C LEU A 10 7.90 -5.72 -7.96
N TRP A 11 7.84 -4.98 -6.86
CA TRP A 11 8.89 -4.04 -6.49
C TRP A 11 10.24 -4.73 -6.27
N GLY A 12 11.25 -4.26 -7.01
CA GLY A 12 12.61 -4.80 -6.99
C GLY A 12 12.85 -5.97 -7.95
N ILE A 13 11.81 -6.49 -8.60
CA ILE A 13 11.90 -7.61 -9.53
C ILE A 13 12.03 -7.05 -10.96
N ASP A 14 13.12 -7.40 -11.63
CA ASP A 14 13.34 -7.01 -13.03
C ASP A 14 12.30 -7.67 -13.96
N PRO A 15 11.65 -6.92 -14.88
CA PRO A 15 10.74 -7.50 -15.85
C PRO A 15 11.40 -8.51 -16.79
N GLY A 16 12.68 -8.33 -17.09
CA GLY A 16 13.36 -9.01 -18.19
C GLY A 16 12.89 -8.49 -19.55
N PRO A 17 13.55 -8.92 -20.64
CA PRO A 17 13.13 -8.58 -22.00
C PRO A 17 11.70 -9.07 -22.24
N GLU A 18 10.85 -8.19 -22.76
CA GLU A 18 9.43 -8.47 -23.03
C GLU A 18 8.69 -9.08 -21.82
N GLN A 19 9.05 -8.66 -20.60
CA GLN A 19 8.47 -9.14 -19.33
C GLN A 19 8.63 -10.64 -19.07
N SER A 20 9.62 -11.29 -19.70
CA SER A 20 9.83 -12.73 -19.58
C SER A 20 10.17 -13.20 -18.17
N GLU A 21 10.92 -12.42 -17.38
CA GLU A 21 11.23 -12.77 -15.98
C GLU A 21 10.01 -12.54 -15.07
N TRP A 22 9.27 -11.45 -15.27
CA TRP A 22 7.98 -11.27 -14.61
C TRP A 22 7.03 -12.43 -14.91
N ARG A 23 6.93 -12.88 -16.17
CA ARG A 23 6.04 -14.00 -16.50
C ARG A 23 6.37 -15.27 -15.73
N LYS A 24 7.65 -15.59 -15.52
CA LYS A 24 8.06 -16.73 -14.68
C LYS A 24 7.62 -16.51 -13.22
N LYS A 25 7.86 -15.32 -12.68
CA LYS A 25 7.48 -14.94 -11.31
C LYS A 25 5.96 -14.96 -11.10
N LEU A 26 5.16 -14.54 -12.08
CA LEU A 26 3.70 -14.64 -12.02
C LEU A 26 3.24 -16.09 -11.82
N VAL A 27 3.82 -17.05 -12.55
CA VAL A 27 3.51 -18.47 -12.38
C VAL A 27 3.89 -18.97 -10.98
N GLU A 28 5.07 -18.58 -10.49
CA GLU A 28 5.54 -18.88 -9.14
C GLU A 28 4.59 -18.32 -8.07
N PHE A 29 4.20 -17.04 -8.18
CA PHE A 29 3.29 -16.40 -7.24
C PHE A 29 1.91 -17.06 -7.23
N LYS A 30 1.39 -17.45 -8.40
CA LYS A 30 0.14 -18.20 -8.46
C LYS A 30 0.25 -19.53 -7.72
N ALA A 31 1.37 -20.26 -7.88
CA ALA A 31 1.64 -21.50 -7.17
C ALA A 31 1.81 -21.29 -5.65
N HIS A 32 2.34 -20.13 -5.22
CA HIS A 32 2.42 -19.73 -3.81
C HIS A 32 1.09 -19.27 -3.21
N GLY A 33 -0.01 -19.27 -4.00
CA GLY A 33 -1.35 -18.93 -3.54
C GLY A 33 -1.61 -17.43 -3.44
N TYR A 34 -0.89 -16.60 -4.21
CA TYR A 34 -1.25 -15.19 -4.37
C TYR A 34 -2.49 -15.04 -5.26
N ALA A 35 -3.39 -14.13 -4.90
CA ALA A 35 -4.57 -13.78 -5.69
C ALA A 35 -4.21 -12.88 -6.89
N GLY A 36 -3.17 -12.08 -6.73
CA GLY A 36 -2.72 -11.15 -7.76
C GLY A 36 -1.35 -10.56 -7.47
N ILE A 37 -0.99 -9.55 -8.26
CA ILE A 37 0.22 -8.74 -8.07
C ILE A 37 -0.09 -7.30 -7.70
N GLU A 38 0.85 -6.62 -7.07
CA GLU A 38 0.89 -5.16 -7.05
C GLU A 38 2.04 -4.66 -7.93
N ILE A 39 1.74 -3.68 -8.80
CA ILE A 39 2.73 -3.10 -9.71
C ILE A 39 2.77 -1.58 -9.59
N ASP A 40 3.97 -1.04 -9.39
CA ASP A 40 4.31 0.33 -9.77
C ASP A 40 4.58 0.36 -11.27
N PHE A 41 3.71 1.02 -12.02
CA PHE A 41 3.77 1.07 -13.47
C PHE A 41 4.40 2.36 -14.03
N ALA A 42 5.01 3.18 -13.17
CA ALA A 42 5.62 4.42 -13.62
C ALA A 42 6.65 4.18 -14.74
N PHE A 43 6.59 5.04 -15.76
CA PHE A 43 7.43 5.00 -16.97
C PHE A 43 7.16 3.86 -17.96
N MET A 44 6.18 2.97 -17.70
CA MET A 44 5.79 1.94 -18.66
C MET A 44 4.95 2.52 -19.81
N THR A 45 5.10 1.96 -21.01
CA THR A 45 4.27 2.32 -22.17
C THR A 45 2.92 1.59 -22.14
N PRO A 46 1.89 2.09 -22.84
CA PRO A 46 0.61 1.39 -22.98
C PRO A 46 0.74 -0.06 -23.47
N GLU A 47 1.67 -0.34 -24.38
CA GLU A 47 1.94 -1.67 -24.91
C GLU A 47 2.49 -2.62 -23.84
N GLU A 48 3.40 -2.13 -22.99
CA GLU A 48 3.92 -2.89 -21.85
C GLU A 48 2.82 -3.18 -20.82
N LEU A 49 1.92 -2.22 -20.57
CA LEU A 49 0.77 -2.42 -19.68
C LEU A 49 -0.21 -3.46 -20.24
N GLN A 50 -0.48 -3.43 -21.55
CA GLN A 50 -1.31 -4.43 -22.22
C GLN A 50 -0.68 -5.83 -22.15
N LEU A 51 0.65 -5.93 -22.33
CA LEU A 51 1.38 -7.18 -22.17
C LEU A 51 1.29 -7.71 -20.74
N LEU A 52 1.45 -6.85 -19.73
CA LEU A 52 1.34 -7.24 -18.32
C LEU A 52 -0.08 -7.73 -17.99
N ARG A 53 -1.12 -7.01 -18.44
CA ARG A 53 -2.52 -7.42 -18.27
C ARG A 53 -2.77 -8.79 -18.87
N LYS A 54 -2.32 -9.01 -20.12
CA LYS A 54 -2.42 -10.30 -20.81
C LYS A 54 -1.71 -11.42 -20.04
N ASN A 55 -0.47 -11.18 -19.60
CA ASN A 55 0.30 -12.14 -18.82
C ASN A 55 -0.42 -12.53 -17.52
N CYS A 56 -1.02 -11.56 -16.82
CA CYS A 56 -1.79 -11.82 -15.60
C CYS A 56 -3.09 -12.59 -15.89
N ASP A 57 -3.80 -12.27 -16.97
CA ASP A 57 -5.02 -12.99 -17.38
C ASP A 57 -4.73 -14.46 -17.69
N GLU A 58 -3.65 -14.74 -18.43
CA GLU A 58 -3.25 -16.10 -18.80
C GLU A 58 -2.83 -16.95 -17.59
N VAL A 59 -2.23 -16.34 -16.57
CA VAL A 59 -1.84 -17.03 -15.32
C VAL A 59 -3.01 -17.10 -14.31
N GLY A 60 -4.04 -16.25 -14.49
CA GLY A 60 -5.17 -16.13 -13.56
C GLY A 60 -4.82 -15.34 -12.30
N LEU A 61 -4.07 -14.25 -12.45
CA LEU A 61 -3.75 -13.28 -11.39
C LEU A 61 -4.49 -11.96 -11.61
N GLU A 62 -5.00 -11.38 -10.52
CA GLU A 62 -5.55 -10.04 -10.51
C GLU A 62 -4.43 -8.99 -10.40
N ILE A 63 -4.76 -7.72 -10.66
CA ILE A 63 -3.80 -6.62 -10.57
C ILE A 63 -4.31 -5.60 -9.56
N SER A 64 -3.46 -5.29 -8.59
CA SER A 64 -3.46 -4.04 -7.84
C SER A 64 -2.35 -3.16 -8.38
N ILE A 65 -2.49 -1.84 -8.27
CA ILE A 65 -1.48 -0.92 -8.80
C ILE A 65 -1.03 0.06 -7.72
N LEU A 66 0.24 0.43 -7.78
CA LEU A 66 0.79 1.59 -7.10
C LEU A 66 0.94 2.70 -8.14
N LEU A 67 0.43 3.89 -7.83
CA LEU A 67 0.67 5.09 -8.63
C LEU A 67 1.18 6.25 -7.78
N PHE A 68 1.63 7.30 -8.46
CA PHE A 68 2.07 8.53 -7.84
C PHE A 68 1.20 9.70 -8.30
N SER A 69 0.90 10.63 -7.40
CA SER A 69 0.28 11.91 -7.81
C SER A 69 1.28 12.89 -8.43
N ALA A 70 2.57 12.73 -8.16
CA ALA A 70 3.69 13.42 -8.84
C ALA A 70 5.02 12.79 -8.41
N TRP A 71 6.12 13.19 -9.06
CA TRP A 71 7.49 12.74 -8.75
C TRP A 71 7.57 11.20 -8.67
N PRO A 72 7.30 10.50 -9.79
CA PRO A 72 7.20 9.05 -9.83
C PRO A 72 8.51 8.40 -9.37
N LYS A 73 8.37 7.35 -8.55
CA LYS A 73 9.49 6.55 -8.01
C LYS A 73 10.54 7.32 -7.22
N TYR A 74 10.28 8.58 -6.89
CA TYR A 74 11.23 9.49 -6.22
C TYR A 74 12.57 9.61 -6.97
N VAL A 75 12.54 9.45 -8.31
CA VAL A 75 13.76 9.47 -9.12
C VAL A 75 14.24 10.92 -9.27
N GLY A 76 15.53 11.12 -9.02
CA GLY A 76 16.17 12.44 -9.11
C GLY A 76 15.74 13.41 -8.00
N PRO A 77 16.24 14.65 -8.04
CA PRO A 77 15.84 15.67 -7.08
C PRO A 77 14.34 15.97 -7.22
N ARG A 78 13.67 16.22 -6.09
CA ARG A 78 12.27 16.62 -6.06
C ARG A 78 12.08 17.90 -6.90
N PRO A 79 11.18 17.91 -7.91
CA PRO A 79 10.91 19.11 -8.67
C PRO A 79 10.37 20.23 -7.77
N ARG A 80 10.83 21.46 -8.01
CA ARG A 80 10.36 22.64 -7.26
C ARG A 80 8.99 23.07 -7.76
N GLY A 81 8.13 23.53 -6.84
CA GLY A 81 6.88 24.19 -7.19
C GLY A 81 5.77 23.24 -7.63
N LEU A 82 5.81 21.96 -7.23
CA LEU A 82 4.68 21.06 -7.43
C LEU A 82 3.54 21.50 -6.49
N THR A 83 2.52 22.11 -7.09
CA THR A 83 1.29 22.54 -6.42
C THR A 83 0.27 21.40 -6.35
N PRO A 84 -0.78 21.50 -5.50
CA PRO A 84 -1.91 20.58 -5.54
C PRO A 84 -2.48 20.36 -6.94
N ASP A 85 -2.70 21.43 -7.71
CA ASP A 85 -3.25 21.30 -9.08
C ASP A 85 -2.29 20.58 -10.04
N ALA A 86 -0.97 20.78 -9.92
CA ALA A 86 0.00 20.04 -10.71
C ALA A 86 0.00 18.54 -10.39
N HIS A 87 -0.17 18.18 -9.11
CA HIS A 87 -0.35 16.79 -8.71
C HIS A 87 -1.68 16.22 -9.23
N LEU A 88 -2.78 16.97 -9.20
CA LEU A 88 -4.08 16.52 -9.70
C LEU A 88 -4.03 16.21 -11.20
N GLU A 89 -3.37 17.04 -11.99
CA GLU A 89 -3.23 16.83 -13.43
C GLU A 89 -2.41 15.57 -13.74
N PHE A 90 -1.25 15.40 -13.08
CA PHE A 90 -0.44 14.20 -13.24
C PHE A 90 -1.20 12.95 -12.76
N TYR A 91 -1.86 13.03 -11.61
CA TYR A 91 -2.66 11.95 -11.04
C TYR A 91 -3.77 11.49 -11.99
N ARG A 92 -4.52 12.42 -12.60
CA ARG A 92 -5.53 12.11 -13.60
C ARG A 92 -4.95 11.35 -14.79
N GLY A 93 -3.78 11.77 -15.28
CA GLY A 93 -3.06 11.06 -16.34
C GLY A 93 -2.69 9.61 -15.95
N GLN A 94 -2.26 9.40 -14.70
CA GLN A 94 -1.96 8.06 -14.19
C GLN A 94 -3.21 7.17 -14.10
N LEU A 95 -4.35 7.70 -13.62
CA LEU A 95 -5.61 6.95 -13.59
C LEU A 95 -6.08 6.55 -14.99
N ARG A 96 -5.93 7.41 -15.99
CA ARG A 96 -6.25 7.06 -17.39
C ARG A 96 -5.44 5.88 -17.88
N LEU A 97 -4.13 5.86 -17.61
CA LEU A 97 -3.26 4.73 -17.97
C LEU A 97 -3.65 3.45 -17.20
N ALA A 98 -4.02 3.59 -15.91
CA ALA A 98 -4.44 2.47 -15.07
C ALA A 98 -5.64 1.69 -15.63
N THR A 99 -6.49 2.30 -16.46
CA THR A 99 -7.63 1.62 -17.10
C THR A 99 -7.20 0.38 -17.91
N ILE A 100 -5.98 0.39 -18.48
CA ILE A 100 -5.42 -0.74 -19.25
C ILE A 100 -5.26 -1.97 -18.36
N LEU A 101 -4.85 -1.78 -17.10
CA LEU A 101 -4.55 -2.86 -16.17
C LEU A 101 -5.80 -3.43 -15.48
N LYS A 102 -6.92 -2.70 -15.51
CA LYS A 102 -8.19 -3.07 -14.83
C LYS A 102 -7.96 -3.45 -13.35
N PRO A 103 -7.46 -2.52 -12.53
CA PRO A 103 -7.08 -2.81 -11.16
C PRO A 103 -8.28 -3.18 -10.29
N VAL A 104 -8.07 -4.08 -9.32
CA VAL A 104 -9.06 -4.38 -8.27
C VAL A 104 -8.97 -3.42 -7.09
N VAL A 105 -7.81 -2.79 -6.91
CA VAL A 105 -7.53 -1.73 -5.95
C VAL A 105 -6.38 -0.88 -6.47
N ILE A 106 -6.41 0.41 -6.18
CA ILE A 106 -5.35 1.36 -6.53
C ILE A 106 -4.76 1.89 -5.24
N ASN A 107 -3.48 1.63 -5.01
CA ASN A 107 -2.69 2.28 -4.00
C ASN A 107 -2.07 3.57 -4.57
N ALA A 108 -2.34 4.71 -3.95
CA ALA A 108 -1.91 6.01 -4.44
C ALA A 108 -0.95 6.69 -3.45
N GLN A 109 0.32 6.80 -3.83
CA GLN A 109 1.28 7.65 -3.13
C GLN A 109 1.07 9.10 -3.54
N SER A 110 0.24 9.80 -2.77
CA SER A 110 -0.41 11.04 -3.19
C SER A 110 -0.15 12.26 -2.28
N GLY A 111 -0.25 13.45 -2.85
CA GLY A 111 0.05 14.69 -2.16
C GLY A 111 1.55 14.88 -1.86
N ALA A 112 1.86 15.84 -0.98
CA ALA A 112 3.23 16.18 -0.62
C ALA A 112 3.36 16.58 0.86
N ASP A 113 4.49 16.21 1.45
CA ASP A 113 4.80 16.43 2.87
C ASP A 113 5.14 17.88 3.25
N TYR A 114 5.42 18.74 2.27
CA TYR A 114 5.77 20.16 2.47
C TYR A 114 4.59 21.11 2.27
N TRP A 115 3.43 20.60 1.86
CA TRP A 115 2.21 21.40 1.77
C TRP A 115 1.69 21.73 3.17
N SER A 116 0.95 22.84 3.27
CA SER A 116 0.07 23.05 4.41
C SER A 116 -0.99 21.95 4.48
N PHE A 117 -1.56 21.75 5.67
CA PHE A 117 -2.63 20.77 5.82
C PHE A 117 -3.87 21.14 5.01
N ASP A 118 -4.17 22.42 4.85
CA ASP A 118 -5.32 22.87 4.03
C ASP A 118 -5.08 22.67 2.54
N GLU A 119 -3.85 22.83 2.04
CA GLU A 119 -3.50 22.44 0.66
C GLU A 119 -3.66 20.93 0.44
N SER A 120 -3.31 20.11 1.43
CA SER A 120 -3.52 18.66 1.37
C SER A 120 -5.02 18.30 1.38
N VAL A 121 -5.83 18.98 2.20
CA VAL A 121 -7.29 18.83 2.19
C VAL A 121 -7.87 19.22 0.83
N TYR A 122 -7.47 20.36 0.28
CA TYR A 122 -7.87 20.80 -1.06
C TYR A 122 -7.53 19.75 -2.12
N PHE A 123 -6.29 19.23 -2.09
CA PHE A 123 -5.86 18.17 -3.00
C PHE A 123 -6.76 16.94 -2.90
N TYR A 124 -7.01 16.42 -1.70
CA TYR A 124 -7.78 15.18 -1.53
C TYR A 124 -9.26 15.34 -1.89
N GLN A 125 -9.89 16.49 -1.59
CA GLN A 125 -11.26 16.77 -2.03
C GLN A 125 -11.40 16.74 -3.55
N ARG A 126 -10.39 17.22 -4.27
CA ARG A 126 -10.36 17.19 -5.75
C ARG A 126 -9.90 15.84 -6.29
N ALA A 127 -9.00 15.13 -5.60
CA ALA A 127 -8.59 13.78 -5.99
C ALA A 127 -9.80 12.84 -6.02
N LEU A 128 -10.68 12.89 -5.02
CA LEU A 128 -11.94 12.13 -5.01
C LEU A 128 -12.84 12.46 -6.21
N GLN A 129 -12.89 13.72 -6.65
CA GLN A 129 -13.63 14.12 -7.85
C GLN A 129 -12.99 13.53 -9.11
N VAL A 130 -11.66 13.62 -9.23
CA VAL A 130 -10.89 13.02 -10.34
C VAL A 130 -11.15 11.51 -10.40
N GLU A 131 -11.09 10.81 -9.27
CA GLU A 131 -11.35 9.37 -9.18
C GLU A 131 -12.72 8.99 -9.69
N LYS A 132 -13.75 9.75 -9.30
CA LYS A 132 -15.10 9.56 -9.79
C LYS A 132 -15.22 9.80 -11.29
N GLU A 133 -14.65 10.88 -11.79
CA GLU A 133 -14.68 11.23 -13.22
C GLU A 133 -13.95 10.20 -14.09
N GLU A 134 -12.84 9.66 -13.62
CA GLU A 134 -12.06 8.64 -14.33
C GLU A 134 -12.56 7.20 -14.05
N GLY A 135 -13.64 7.03 -13.26
CA GLY A 135 -14.34 5.74 -13.07
C GLY A 135 -13.74 4.82 -12.00
N PHE A 136 -12.95 5.35 -11.06
CA PHE A 136 -12.25 4.61 -10.01
C PHE A 136 -12.77 4.89 -8.58
N GLU A 137 -13.92 5.57 -8.44
CA GLU A 137 -14.56 5.84 -7.14
C GLU A 137 -14.68 4.55 -6.32
N GLY A 138 -14.21 4.61 -5.07
CA GLY A 138 -14.32 3.52 -4.10
C GLY A 138 -13.24 2.44 -4.15
N ILE A 139 -12.37 2.42 -5.18
CA ILE A 139 -11.24 1.47 -5.26
C ILE A 139 -9.86 2.10 -5.10
N VAL A 140 -9.76 3.44 -5.12
CA VAL A 140 -8.52 4.14 -4.75
C VAL A 140 -8.37 4.20 -3.24
N CYS A 141 -7.18 3.87 -2.77
CA CYS A 141 -6.72 3.98 -1.40
C CYS A 141 -5.41 4.78 -1.38
N HIS A 142 -5.33 5.84 -0.58
CA HIS A 142 -4.13 6.67 -0.47
C HIS A 142 -3.23 6.18 0.65
N GLU A 143 -1.95 6.03 0.34
CA GLU A 143 -0.99 5.41 1.24
C GLU A 143 -0.52 6.34 2.36
N THR A 144 -0.42 5.81 3.56
CA THR A 144 0.32 6.44 4.67
C THR A 144 1.82 6.36 4.39
N HIS A 145 2.34 7.22 3.51
CA HIS A 145 3.71 7.11 2.99
C HIS A 145 4.55 8.37 3.26
N ARG A 146 5.86 8.20 3.48
CA ARG A 146 6.79 9.35 3.58
C ARG A 146 6.85 10.14 2.28
N ASN A 147 7.22 11.43 2.30
CA ASN A 147 7.18 12.33 1.13
C ASN A 147 5.77 12.70 0.62
N ARG A 148 4.71 12.21 1.27
CA ARG A 148 3.31 12.39 0.86
C ARG A 148 2.50 13.06 1.96
N SER A 149 1.30 13.55 1.67
CA SER A 149 0.52 14.34 2.64
C SER A 149 0.13 13.55 3.89
N LEU A 150 0.00 12.22 3.78
CA LEU A 150 -0.33 11.30 4.87
C LEU A 150 0.91 10.72 5.59
N PHE A 151 2.06 11.38 5.54
CA PHE A 151 3.32 10.83 6.06
C PHE A 151 3.41 10.63 7.57
N ASN A 152 2.53 11.25 8.36
CA ASN A 152 2.52 11.12 9.82
C ASN A 152 1.08 11.05 10.35
N PRO A 153 0.85 10.50 11.56
CA PRO A 153 -0.49 10.29 12.10
C PRO A 153 -1.28 11.59 12.26
N TYR A 154 -0.64 12.69 12.64
CA TYR A 154 -1.32 13.95 12.93
C TYR A 154 -1.78 14.67 11.65
N SER A 155 -0.96 14.67 10.59
CA SER A 155 -1.36 15.23 9.29
C SER A 155 -2.51 14.42 8.69
N ALA A 156 -2.40 13.09 8.74
CA ALA A 156 -3.44 12.21 8.26
C ALA A 156 -4.76 12.40 9.03
N ASP A 157 -4.70 12.52 10.36
CA ASP A 157 -5.89 12.76 11.18
C ASP A 157 -6.57 14.10 10.84
N TYR A 158 -5.80 15.19 10.70
CA TYR A 158 -6.34 16.49 10.30
C TYR A 158 -7.07 16.42 8.96
N ILE A 159 -6.48 15.71 7.99
CA ILE A 159 -7.02 15.53 6.64
C ILE A 159 -8.28 14.66 6.67
N LEU A 160 -8.24 13.49 7.33
CA LEU A 160 -9.35 12.54 7.37
C LEU A 160 -10.60 13.09 8.06
N GLN A 161 -10.44 13.99 9.03
CA GLN A 161 -11.58 14.68 9.65
C GLN A 161 -12.28 15.65 8.69
N ARG A 162 -11.57 16.17 7.67
CA ARG A 162 -12.09 17.12 6.66
C ARG A 162 -12.43 16.47 5.32
N VAL A 163 -11.92 15.26 5.09
CA VAL A 163 -12.17 14.44 3.91
C VAL A 163 -12.55 13.03 4.37
N PRO A 164 -13.72 12.85 5.03
CA PRO A 164 -14.10 11.59 5.66
C PRO A 164 -14.32 10.44 4.66
N GLU A 165 -14.53 10.74 3.38
CA GLU A 165 -14.68 9.77 2.30
C GLU A 165 -13.34 9.15 1.85
N LEU A 166 -12.22 9.76 2.24
CA LEU A 166 -10.88 9.32 1.85
C LEU A 166 -10.62 7.89 2.35
N ARG A 167 -10.21 7.02 1.43
CA ARG A 167 -9.83 5.65 1.72
C ARG A 167 -8.32 5.53 1.83
N ILE A 168 -7.86 4.66 2.73
CA ILE A 168 -6.45 4.56 3.10
C ILE A 168 -5.86 3.21 2.69
N THR A 169 -4.65 3.25 2.12
CA THR A 169 -3.73 2.10 2.15
C THR A 169 -2.91 2.22 3.43
N ALA A 170 -3.10 1.29 4.35
CA ALA A 170 -2.41 1.31 5.63
C ALA A 170 -1.03 0.67 5.48
N ASP A 171 0.00 1.52 5.32
CA ASP A 171 1.40 1.18 5.57
C ASP A 171 1.88 1.98 6.81
N ILE A 172 1.55 1.47 7.99
CA ILE A 172 1.84 2.17 9.26
C ILE A 172 3.32 2.11 9.62
N SER A 173 4.14 1.35 8.88
CA SER A 173 5.58 1.30 9.10
C SER A 173 6.25 2.65 8.85
N HIS A 174 5.68 3.46 7.94
CA HIS A 174 6.13 4.84 7.72
C HIS A 174 5.88 5.74 8.93
N TRP A 175 4.73 5.61 9.61
CA TRP A 175 4.43 6.42 10.77
C TRP A 175 5.29 6.05 11.97
N VAL A 176 5.52 4.75 12.19
CA VAL A 176 6.37 4.27 13.28
C VAL A 176 7.78 4.87 13.20
N VAL A 177 8.39 4.88 12.00
CA VAL A 177 9.73 5.47 11.83
C VAL A 177 9.72 7.00 11.87
N VAL A 178 8.68 7.66 11.37
CA VAL A 178 8.56 9.14 11.44
C VAL A 178 8.39 9.63 12.88
N CYS A 179 7.67 8.87 13.70
CA CYS A 179 7.43 9.22 15.10
C CYS A 179 8.50 8.69 16.07
N GLU A 180 9.43 7.85 15.59
CA GLU A 180 10.44 7.15 16.40
C GLU A 180 9.83 6.34 17.57
N ARG A 181 8.60 5.85 17.41
CA ARG A 181 7.87 5.07 18.42
C ARG A 181 6.77 4.23 17.79
N LEU A 182 6.37 3.17 18.49
CA LEU A 182 5.11 2.47 18.19
C LEU A 182 3.92 3.40 18.50
N LEU A 183 2.84 3.27 17.74
CA LEU A 183 1.66 4.14 17.86
C LEU A 183 0.61 3.54 18.79
N ASP A 184 1.04 3.18 19.99
CA ASP A 184 0.23 2.59 21.06
C ASP A 184 0.65 3.06 22.45
N GLN A 185 1.57 4.04 22.50
CA GLN A 185 2.22 4.52 23.72
C GLN A 185 1.37 5.55 24.47
N GLY A 186 0.56 6.34 23.74
CA GLY A 186 -0.36 7.34 24.30
C GLY A 186 -1.84 7.06 23.97
N GLU A 187 -2.75 7.79 24.63
CA GLU A 187 -4.18 7.75 24.30
C GLU A 187 -4.43 8.37 22.92
N GLU A 188 -3.71 9.45 22.59
CA GLU A 188 -3.79 10.16 21.32
C GLU A 188 -3.46 9.25 20.12
N ASP A 189 -2.51 8.32 20.30
CA ASP A 189 -2.18 7.34 19.27
C ASP A 189 -3.37 6.42 18.97
N ARG A 190 -3.97 5.90 20.05
CA ARG A 190 -5.06 4.95 19.97
C ARG A 190 -6.27 5.61 19.31
N GLU A 191 -6.56 6.85 19.69
CA GLU A 191 -7.63 7.65 19.10
C GLU A 191 -7.42 7.91 17.60
N ILE A 192 -6.20 8.27 17.17
CA ILE A 192 -5.90 8.46 15.75
C ILE A 192 -6.06 7.13 14.99
N LEU A 193 -5.51 6.04 15.52
CA LEU A 193 -5.67 4.72 14.91
C LEU A 193 -7.15 4.31 14.84
N ASP A 194 -7.95 4.56 15.88
CA ASP A 194 -9.39 4.29 15.90
C ASP A 194 -10.16 5.08 14.83
N ARG A 195 -9.69 6.28 14.45
CA ARG A 195 -10.28 7.06 13.34
C ARG A 195 -9.81 6.58 11.97
N VAL A 196 -8.56 6.14 11.84
CA VAL A 196 -7.95 5.71 10.57
C VAL A 196 -8.40 4.29 10.18
N ILE A 197 -8.46 3.35 11.13
CA ILE A 197 -8.80 1.94 10.90
C ILE A 197 -10.13 1.79 10.11
N PRO A 198 -11.21 2.53 10.43
CA PRO A 198 -12.42 2.55 9.65
C PRO A 198 -12.25 2.98 8.17
N ARG A 199 -11.17 3.67 7.80
CA ARG A 199 -10.96 4.17 6.43
C ARG A 199 -10.07 3.27 5.58
N VAL A 200 -9.45 2.26 6.19
CA VAL A 200 -8.51 1.38 5.48
C VAL A 200 -9.23 0.50 4.46
N GLY A 201 -8.83 0.60 3.19
CA GLY A 201 -9.33 -0.24 2.10
C GLY A 201 -8.31 -1.26 1.60
N HIS A 202 -7.02 -1.00 1.81
CA HIS A 202 -5.90 -1.85 1.40
C HIS A 202 -4.83 -1.86 2.51
N ILE A 203 -4.08 -2.95 2.64
CA ILE A 203 -3.05 -3.09 3.68
C ILE A 203 -1.69 -3.39 3.03
N HIS A 204 -0.68 -2.57 3.31
CA HIS A 204 0.71 -2.97 3.12
C HIS A 204 1.21 -3.55 4.45
N ALA A 205 1.29 -4.88 4.49
CA ALA A 205 1.61 -5.65 5.68
C ALA A 205 3.12 -5.86 5.84
N ARG A 206 3.87 -4.76 5.80
CA ARG A 206 5.29 -4.73 6.16
C ARG A 206 5.43 -4.25 7.60
N MET A 207 6.22 -4.98 8.38
CA MET A 207 6.60 -4.54 9.71
C MET A 207 7.75 -3.53 9.64
N GLY A 208 7.65 -2.43 10.37
CA GLY A 208 8.74 -1.48 10.61
C GLY A 208 9.30 -1.57 12.02
N THR A 209 10.23 -0.67 12.33
CA THR A 209 10.81 -0.41 13.65
C THR A 209 10.86 1.11 13.83
N GLN A 210 11.10 1.59 15.05
CA GLN A 210 11.29 3.02 15.33
C GLN A 210 12.40 3.68 14.49
N GLN A 211 13.30 2.89 13.90
CA GLN A 211 14.49 3.37 13.19
C GLN A 211 14.54 2.96 11.71
N SER A 212 13.56 2.19 11.22
CA SER A 212 13.49 1.73 9.83
C SER A 212 12.06 1.34 9.48
N SER A 213 11.58 1.73 8.29
CA SER A 213 10.26 1.28 7.81
C SER A 213 10.19 -0.19 7.42
N GLN A 214 11.31 -0.90 7.42
CA GLN A 214 11.33 -2.33 7.15
C GLN A 214 12.15 -3.04 8.21
N CYS A 215 11.51 -3.94 8.95
CA CYS A 215 12.17 -4.85 9.85
C CYS A 215 12.87 -5.96 9.04
N PRO A 216 14.17 -6.22 9.27
CA PRO A 216 14.89 -7.27 8.55
C PRO A 216 14.44 -8.69 8.91
N GLU A 217 14.02 -8.92 10.16
CA GLU A 217 13.72 -10.26 10.67
C GLU A 217 12.51 -10.24 11.62
N PRO A 218 11.27 -10.17 11.10
CA PRO A 218 10.07 -10.01 11.93
C PRO A 218 9.87 -11.08 13.02
N LEU A 219 10.45 -12.27 12.84
CA LEU A 219 10.37 -13.37 13.81
C LEU A 219 11.45 -13.34 14.89
N ASN A 220 12.49 -12.51 14.75
CA ASN A 220 13.53 -12.40 15.77
C ASN A 220 12.90 -11.91 17.10
N PRO A 221 13.18 -12.55 18.25
CA PRO A 221 12.61 -12.16 19.53
C PRO A 221 12.86 -10.70 19.92
N ALA A 222 13.93 -10.09 19.41
CA ALA A 222 14.22 -8.67 19.64
C ALA A 222 13.14 -7.73 19.09
N PHE A 223 12.42 -8.13 18.04
CA PHE A 223 11.33 -7.36 17.44
C PHE A 223 9.94 -7.82 17.89
N ALA A 224 9.84 -8.54 19.01
CA ALA A 224 8.56 -9.00 19.53
C ALA A 224 7.57 -7.86 19.80
N PRO A 225 7.98 -6.69 20.35
CA PRO A 225 7.08 -5.55 20.54
C PRO A 225 6.52 -5.00 19.22
N GLU A 226 7.37 -4.79 18.21
CA GLU A 226 6.96 -4.34 16.88
C GLU A 226 6.01 -5.35 16.25
N ARG A 227 6.36 -6.65 16.30
CA ARG A 227 5.52 -7.71 15.74
C ARG A 227 4.14 -7.72 16.38
N GLN A 228 4.07 -7.65 17.69
CA GLN A 228 2.80 -7.60 18.42
C GLN A 228 1.97 -6.39 17.98
N PHE A 229 2.56 -5.19 17.95
CA PHE A 229 1.88 -3.97 17.55
C PHE A 229 1.28 -4.06 16.14
N PHE A 230 2.07 -4.48 15.15
CA PHE A 230 1.61 -4.56 13.75
C PHE A 230 0.54 -5.63 13.57
N GLU A 231 0.70 -6.80 14.20
CA GLU A 231 -0.30 -7.87 14.13
C GLU A 231 -1.63 -7.45 14.77
N GLU A 232 -1.61 -6.85 15.96
CA GLU A 232 -2.81 -6.34 16.62
C GLU A 232 -3.51 -5.26 15.78
N LEU A 233 -2.74 -4.34 15.19
CA LEU A 233 -3.25 -3.31 14.29
C LEU A 233 -3.94 -3.94 13.07
N TRP A 234 -3.28 -4.85 12.36
CA TRP A 234 -3.86 -5.48 11.17
C TRP A 234 -5.11 -6.30 11.52
N LEU A 235 -5.12 -6.98 12.65
CA LEU A 235 -6.30 -7.68 13.15
C LEU A 235 -7.47 -6.72 13.46
N ARG A 236 -7.19 -5.54 14.04
CA ARG A 236 -8.22 -4.49 14.24
C ARG A 236 -8.77 -3.99 12.90
N ILE A 237 -7.93 -3.82 11.88
CA ILE A 237 -8.36 -3.46 10.52
C ILE A 237 -9.27 -4.53 9.93
N VAL A 238 -8.86 -5.81 9.97
CA VAL A 238 -9.65 -6.93 9.44
C VAL A 238 -11.01 -7.01 10.12
N LYS A 239 -11.05 -6.96 11.45
CA LYS A 239 -12.31 -6.98 12.23
C LYS A 239 -13.19 -5.78 11.91
N SER A 240 -12.62 -4.57 11.83
CA SER A 240 -13.37 -3.36 11.49
C SER A 240 -14.01 -3.45 10.09
N ARG A 241 -13.32 -4.06 9.13
CA ARG A 241 -13.84 -4.27 7.76
C ARG A 241 -14.97 -5.30 7.75
N GLN A 242 -14.78 -6.43 8.41
CA GLN A 242 -15.79 -7.49 8.53
C GLN A 242 -17.07 -6.99 9.22
N GLN A 243 -16.96 -6.21 10.29
CA GLN A 243 -18.11 -5.65 11.02
C GLN A 243 -18.93 -4.67 10.16
N ARG A 244 -18.28 -3.92 9.27
CA ARG A 244 -18.96 -2.96 8.39
C ARG A 244 -19.57 -3.61 7.16
N ASP A 245 -18.94 -4.65 6.64
CA ASP A 245 -19.47 -5.44 5.52
C ASP A 245 -19.04 -6.91 5.65
N PRO A 246 -19.96 -7.81 6.08
CA PRO A 246 -19.71 -9.24 6.22
C PRO A 246 -19.38 -10.01 4.92
N ASN A 247 -19.52 -9.34 3.77
CA ASN A 247 -19.18 -9.86 2.44
C ASN A 247 -18.02 -9.10 1.81
N CYS A 248 -17.32 -8.28 2.58
CA CYS A 248 -16.24 -7.47 2.05
C CYS A 248 -15.06 -8.29 1.55
N ARG A 249 -14.30 -7.69 0.64
CA ARG A 249 -12.95 -8.14 0.30
C ARG A 249 -11.93 -7.28 1.02
N ILE A 250 -10.89 -7.92 1.55
CA ILE A 250 -9.73 -7.29 2.15
C ILE A 250 -8.52 -7.68 1.30
N THR A 251 -7.91 -6.69 0.67
CA THR A 251 -6.70 -6.86 -0.15
C THR A 251 -5.49 -6.42 0.65
N TRP A 252 -4.38 -7.14 0.50
CA TRP A 252 -3.15 -6.81 1.21
C TRP A 252 -1.90 -7.30 0.50
N VAL A 253 -0.75 -6.67 0.79
CA VAL A 253 0.57 -6.97 0.20
C VAL A 253 1.61 -7.09 1.33
N PRO A 254 2.38 -8.18 1.44
CA PRO A 254 3.58 -8.20 2.27
C PRO A 254 4.69 -7.39 1.57
N GLU A 255 4.65 -6.07 1.71
CA GLU A 255 5.45 -5.11 0.92
C GLU A 255 6.91 -5.01 1.39
N TYR A 256 7.64 -6.14 1.42
CA TYR A 256 9.08 -6.12 1.65
C TYR A 256 9.81 -5.89 0.31
N GLY A 257 10.59 -4.82 0.25
CA GLY A 257 11.31 -4.43 -0.97
C GLY A 257 12.83 -4.35 -0.79
N PRO A 258 13.57 -4.10 -1.87
CA PRO A 258 15.02 -4.14 -1.91
C PRO A 258 15.69 -3.00 -1.12
N PHE A 259 17.02 -2.99 -1.10
CA PHE A 259 17.81 -1.86 -0.62
C PHE A 259 17.35 -0.52 -1.27
N PRO A 260 17.26 0.59 -0.53
CA PRO A 260 17.73 0.80 0.85
C PRO A 260 16.76 0.37 1.95
N TYR A 261 15.60 -0.19 1.62
CA TYR A 261 14.61 -0.61 2.62
C TYR A 261 14.99 -1.95 3.24
N HIS A 262 15.46 -2.91 2.45
CA HIS A 262 16.05 -4.13 3.00
C HIS A 262 17.48 -3.87 3.51
N PRO A 263 17.78 -4.16 4.79
CA PRO A 263 19.14 -4.07 5.29
C PRO A 263 20.07 -5.04 4.56
N ILE A 264 21.34 -4.66 4.42
CA ILE A 264 22.38 -5.54 3.87
C ILE A 264 22.78 -6.56 4.96
N GLY A 265 23.05 -7.81 4.57
CA GLY A 265 23.59 -8.83 5.48
C GLY A 265 22.54 -9.55 6.31
N THR A 266 21.27 -9.50 5.91
CA THR A 266 20.18 -10.31 6.48
C THR A 266 20.27 -11.77 6.02
N ALA A 267 19.71 -12.69 6.81
CA ALA A 267 19.70 -14.11 6.48
C ALA A 267 18.80 -14.45 5.28
N HIS A 268 17.76 -13.65 5.05
CA HIS A 268 16.79 -13.82 3.96
C HIS A 268 16.84 -12.61 3.05
N THR A 269 16.67 -12.83 1.75
CA THR A 269 16.39 -11.77 0.79
C THR A 269 15.03 -11.12 1.06
N TYR A 270 14.81 -9.92 0.52
CA TYR A 270 13.50 -9.26 0.61
C TYR A 270 12.39 -10.08 -0.07
N GLU A 271 12.70 -10.87 -1.10
CA GLU A 271 11.75 -11.76 -1.76
C GLU A 271 11.31 -12.91 -0.85
N GLU A 272 12.28 -13.62 -0.25
CA GLU A 272 12.03 -14.72 0.69
C GLU A 272 11.28 -14.23 1.94
N LEU A 273 11.62 -13.03 2.43
CA LEU A 273 10.95 -12.43 3.57
C LEU A 273 9.48 -12.09 3.25
N ALA A 274 9.22 -11.48 2.09
CA ALA A 274 7.84 -11.20 1.66
C ALA A 274 6.99 -12.46 1.54
N ASP A 275 7.54 -13.55 0.98
CA ASP A 275 6.81 -14.79 0.78
C ASP A 275 6.56 -15.55 2.09
N SER A 276 7.55 -15.61 2.97
CA SER A 276 7.42 -16.23 4.29
C SER A 276 6.42 -15.48 5.20
N GLU A 277 6.55 -14.16 5.30
CA GLU A 277 5.58 -13.31 6.02
C GLU A 277 4.20 -13.35 5.35
N GLY A 278 4.16 -13.35 4.02
CA GLY A 278 2.93 -13.52 3.25
C GLY A 278 2.16 -14.78 3.65
N LYS A 279 2.85 -15.92 3.80
CA LYS A 279 2.21 -17.17 4.20
C LYS A 279 1.74 -17.13 5.66
N ARG A 280 2.56 -16.56 6.54
CA ARG A 280 2.28 -16.46 7.98
C ARG A 280 1.09 -15.54 8.27
N LEU A 281 1.07 -14.36 7.67
CA LEU A 281 0.02 -13.36 7.87
C LEU A 281 -1.30 -13.74 7.19
N GLN A 282 -1.26 -14.50 6.08
CA GLN A 282 -2.47 -15.09 5.51
C GLN A 282 -3.21 -15.95 6.54
N ALA A 283 -2.50 -16.85 7.22
CA ALA A 283 -3.08 -17.70 8.26
C ALA A 283 -3.61 -16.88 9.45
N LEU A 284 -2.90 -15.81 9.84
CA LEU A 284 -3.34 -14.89 10.89
C LEU A 284 -4.68 -14.21 10.52
N PHE A 285 -4.79 -13.66 9.32
CA PHE A 285 -5.99 -12.96 8.86
C PHE A 285 -7.18 -13.90 8.66
N GLU A 286 -6.97 -15.09 8.10
CA GLU A 286 -8.02 -16.10 7.95
C GLU A 286 -8.57 -16.58 9.29
N SER A 287 -7.69 -16.80 10.28
CA SER A 287 -8.09 -17.17 11.64
C SER A 287 -8.96 -16.08 12.29
N ALA A 288 -8.61 -14.81 12.08
CA ALA A 288 -9.36 -13.68 12.62
C ALA A 288 -10.78 -13.56 12.02
N VAL A 289 -10.91 -13.81 10.72
CA VAL A 289 -12.20 -13.83 10.03
C VAL A 289 -13.07 -14.99 10.50
N ALA A 290 -12.49 -16.17 10.74
CA ALA A 290 -13.21 -17.36 11.19
C ALA A 290 -13.71 -17.29 12.64
N GLN A 291 -13.09 -16.48 13.48
CA GLN A 291 -13.44 -16.31 14.90
C GLN A 291 -14.49 -15.23 15.16
N SER A 292 -14.87 -14.45 14.14
CA SER A 292 -15.79 -13.30 14.25
C SER A 292 -17.17 -13.63 13.69
#